data_AF-A0A8J8JBB2-F1
#
_entry.id   AF-A0A8J8JBB2-F1
#
_cell.length_a   1.000
_cell.length_b   1.000
_cell.length_c   1.000
_cell.angle_alpha   90.00
_cell.angle_beta   90.00
_cell.angle_gamma   90.00
#
_symmetry.space_group_name_H-M   'P 1'
#
loop_
_entity.id
_entity.type
_entity.pdbx_description
1 polymer ?
#
loop_
_entity_poly.entity_id
_entity_poly.type
_entity_poly.pdbx_seq_one_letter_code
_entity_poly.pdbx_strand_id
1 'polypeptide(L)'
;MKLVVLKERGSTLVFVFLVVFIVLFTLPLVYMLINVPEGRLFILGFFIFFLLMMSLGAYSLFRRRREYRRAENFASLVGFSDSGVTFPEELEFETGTLEMRGYWVGSGKNRSYHVERKFIPGEKKRASRVPFTDSPFKVAVSSDGTGFVKAPAVRITDELYKNIVVLFFTDDGDVRGSGTVTVATESDSAQINFRGDGKFIMGTVYSTLTKARTVKVAISAEGFEYEKIVGKGRSFEFRERMLPGERVIMVGSYGTITPKMVAESLGGGTVILGHGEFIIRGVLDIRLRPDVRAEETFRVELKGEEIEKGREFEEEWGFT
;
A
#
# COMPACT_ATOMS: atom_id res chain seq x y z
N MET A 1 -1.31 20.42 -0.04
CA MET A 1 -1.36 19.20 0.80
C MET A 1 -2.60 18.39 0.44
N LYS A 2 -2.46 17.07 0.28
CA LYS A 2 -3.55 16.14 -0.06
C LYS A 2 -4.02 15.37 1.16
N LEU A 3 -5.32 15.38 1.44
CA LEU A 3 -5.95 14.50 2.43
C LEU A 3 -6.56 13.28 1.73
N VAL A 4 -6.33 12.09 2.29
CA VAL A 4 -6.96 10.85 1.81
C VAL A 4 -7.54 10.06 2.97
N VAL A 5 -8.82 9.70 2.87
CA VAL A 5 -9.46 8.74 3.80
C VAL A 5 -9.39 7.35 3.18
N LEU A 6 -8.71 6.42 3.86
CA LEU A 6 -8.51 5.06 3.40
C LEU A 6 -9.74 4.21 3.72
N LYS A 7 -10.51 3.88 2.67
CA LYS A 7 -11.68 3.02 2.75
C LYS A 7 -11.72 2.00 1.62
N GLU A 8 -12.21 0.81 1.94
CA GLU A 8 -12.38 -0.25 0.95
C GLU A 8 -13.56 0.06 0.03
N ARG A 9 -13.28 0.21 -1.26
CA ARG A 9 -14.33 0.36 -2.29
C ARG A 9 -15.05 -0.97 -2.47
N GLY A 10 -16.38 -0.96 -2.42
CA GLY A 10 -17.20 -2.14 -2.73
C GLY A 10 -17.83 -2.87 -1.52
N SER A 11 -17.35 -2.63 -0.29
CA SER A 11 -18.02 -3.16 0.93
C SER A 11 -19.49 -2.74 0.96
N THR A 12 -19.78 -1.50 0.53
CA THR A 12 -21.01 -0.99 -0.13
C THR A 12 -22.03 -2.03 -0.59
N LEU A 13 -21.72 -2.53 -1.76
CA LEU A 13 -22.56 -3.33 -2.60
C LEU A 13 -22.65 -4.77 -2.06
N VAL A 14 -21.53 -5.32 -1.57
CA VAL A 14 -21.49 -6.68 -1.02
C VAL A 14 -22.45 -6.85 0.15
N PHE A 15 -22.50 -5.88 1.08
CA PHE A 15 -23.44 -5.95 2.20
C PHE A 15 -24.91 -5.83 1.74
N VAL A 16 -25.20 -4.93 0.79
CA VAL A 16 -26.56 -4.80 0.25
C VAL A 16 -26.99 -6.10 -0.43
N PHE A 17 -26.10 -6.68 -1.23
CA PHE A 17 -26.33 -7.98 -1.87
C PHE A 17 -26.54 -9.09 -0.84
N LEU A 18 -25.74 -9.12 0.24
CA LEU A 18 -25.90 -10.07 1.33
C LEU A 18 -27.28 -9.93 2.00
N VAL A 19 -27.71 -8.71 2.31
CA VAL A 19 -29.03 -8.45 2.92
C VAL A 19 -30.17 -8.88 2.00
N VAL A 20 -30.10 -8.52 0.71
CA VAL A 20 -31.08 -8.94 -0.29
C VAL A 20 -31.13 -10.46 -0.42
N PHE A 21 -29.96 -11.11 -0.44
CA PHE A 21 -29.85 -12.56 -0.50
C PHE A 21 -30.44 -13.24 0.74
N ILE A 22 -30.21 -12.70 1.95
CA ILE A 22 -30.84 -13.20 3.18
C ILE A 22 -32.35 -13.15 3.06
N VAL A 23 -32.92 -12.01 2.64
CA VAL A 23 -34.38 -11.84 2.51
C VAL A 23 -34.96 -12.80 1.47
N LEU A 24 -34.32 -12.91 0.30
CA LEU A 24 -34.77 -13.79 -0.78
C LEU A 24 -34.73 -15.27 -0.40
N PHE A 25 -33.76 -15.70 0.42
CA PHE A 25 -33.66 -17.10 0.86
C PHE A 25 -34.52 -17.42 2.09
N THR A 26 -34.71 -16.46 3.00
CA THR A 26 -35.54 -16.69 4.20
C THR A 26 -37.02 -16.83 3.86
N LEU A 27 -37.54 -16.05 2.91
CA LEU A 27 -38.97 -16.10 2.55
C LEU A 27 -39.44 -17.50 2.08
N PRO A 28 -38.78 -18.17 1.10
CA PRO A 28 -39.13 -19.53 0.71
C PRO A 28 -38.93 -20.56 1.83
N LEU A 29 -37.87 -20.43 2.64
CA LEU A 29 -37.62 -21.36 3.74
C LEU A 29 -38.70 -21.28 4.82
N VAL A 30 -39.15 -20.07 5.16
CA VAL A 30 -40.29 -19.86 6.08
C VAL A 30 -41.57 -20.43 5.47
N TYR A 31 -41.82 -20.21 4.18
CA TYR A 31 -42.97 -20.80 3.48
C TYR A 31 -42.95 -22.34 3.51
N MET A 32 -41.79 -22.95 3.25
CA MET A 32 -41.62 -24.41 3.31
C MET A 32 -41.82 -24.95 4.73
N LEU A 33 -41.31 -24.24 5.76
CA LEU A 33 -41.47 -24.64 7.16
C LEU A 33 -42.94 -24.70 7.59
N ILE A 34 -43.76 -23.77 7.08
CA ILE A 34 -45.20 -23.70 7.38
C ILE A 34 -45.96 -24.79 6.61
N ASN A 35 -45.74 -24.89 5.29
CA ASN A 35 -46.62 -25.63 4.39
C ASN A 35 -46.19 -27.08 4.12
N VAL A 36 -44.96 -27.49 4.47
CA VAL A 36 -44.46 -28.85 4.25
C VAL A 36 -44.34 -29.57 5.60
N PRO A 37 -45.24 -30.50 5.93
CA PRO A 37 -45.23 -31.21 7.22
C PRO A 37 -44.10 -32.24 7.32
N GLU A 38 -43.76 -32.87 6.20
CA GLU A 38 -42.70 -33.87 6.11
C GLU A 38 -41.33 -33.19 6.09
N GLY A 39 -40.39 -33.68 6.91
CA GLY A 39 -39.03 -33.13 6.93
C GLY A 39 -38.86 -31.78 7.67
N ARG A 40 -39.86 -31.32 8.44
CA ARG A 40 -39.78 -30.07 9.23
C ARG A 40 -38.52 -29.94 10.08
N LEU A 41 -38.06 -31.03 10.72
CA LEU A 41 -36.83 -31.02 11.51
C LEU A 41 -35.58 -30.73 10.66
N PHE A 42 -35.52 -31.28 9.44
CA PHE A 42 -34.44 -31.03 8.50
C PHE A 42 -34.46 -29.58 7.99
N ILE A 43 -35.64 -29.07 7.62
CA ILE A 43 -35.82 -27.68 7.19
C ILE A 43 -35.44 -26.71 8.31
N LEU A 44 -35.87 -26.98 9.55
CA LEU A 44 -35.52 -26.18 10.72
C LEU A 44 -34.01 -26.19 10.99
N GLY A 45 -33.38 -27.37 10.94
CA GLY A 45 -31.93 -27.51 11.09
C GLY A 45 -31.16 -26.72 10.04
N PHE A 46 -31.55 -26.84 8.76
CA PHE A 46 -30.97 -26.07 7.67
C PHE A 46 -31.18 -24.56 7.84
N PHE A 47 -32.37 -24.14 8.27
CA PHE A 47 -32.69 -22.73 8.52
C PHE A 47 -31.82 -22.11 9.62
N ILE A 48 -31.66 -22.82 10.74
CA ILE A 48 -30.79 -22.39 11.85
C ILE A 48 -29.34 -22.28 11.37
N PHE A 49 -28.85 -23.29 10.67
CA PHE A 49 -27.48 -23.30 10.12
C PHE A 49 -27.26 -22.14 9.13
N PHE A 50 -28.20 -21.91 8.21
CA PHE A 50 -28.17 -20.82 7.25
C PHE A 50 -28.13 -19.45 7.95
N LEU A 51 -29.04 -19.21 8.91
CA LEU A 51 -29.04 -17.96 9.67
C LEU A 51 -27.74 -17.75 10.45
N LEU A 52 -27.19 -18.81 11.04
CA LEU A 52 -25.93 -18.74 11.76
C LEU A 52 -24.77 -18.35 10.82
N MET A 53 -24.64 -19.02 9.67
CA MET A 53 -23.63 -18.68 8.65
C MET A 53 -23.78 -17.24 8.14
N MET A 54 -24.99 -16.82 7.81
CA MET A 54 -25.25 -15.49 7.27
C MET A 54 -25.04 -14.39 8.32
N SER A 55 -25.42 -14.64 9.58
CA SER A 55 -25.22 -13.68 10.68
C SER A 55 -23.75 -13.44 10.97
N LEU A 56 -22.91 -14.49 10.93
CA LEU A 56 -21.46 -14.38 11.08
C LEU A 56 -20.83 -13.55 9.94
N GLY A 57 -21.24 -13.81 8.69
CA GLY A 57 -20.80 -13.03 7.54
C GLY A 57 -21.22 -11.56 7.63
N ALA A 58 -22.49 -11.30 7.97
CA ALA A 58 -23.02 -9.96 8.16
C ALA A 58 -22.30 -9.21 9.28
N TYR A 59 -22.05 -9.87 10.41
CA TYR A 59 -21.34 -9.29 11.56
C TYR A 59 -19.91 -8.88 11.20
N SER A 60 -19.18 -9.74 10.48
CA SER A 60 -17.82 -9.44 10.02
C SER A 60 -17.78 -8.21 9.10
N LEU A 61 -18.69 -8.13 8.13
CA LEU A 61 -18.82 -6.97 7.24
C LEU A 61 -19.23 -5.70 7.99
N PHE A 62 -20.18 -5.82 8.90
CA PHE A 62 -20.67 -4.70 9.72
C PHE A 62 -19.56 -4.14 10.60
N ARG A 63 -18.76 -5.00 11.24
CA ARG A 63 -17.61 -4.60 12.07
C ARG A 63 -16.59 -3.79 11.26
N ARG A 64 -16.17 -4.29 10.08
CA ARG A 64 -15.23 -3.56 9.20
C ARG A 64 -15.80 -2.21 8.75
N ARG A 65 -17.07 -2.17 8.36
CA ARG A 65 -17.75 -0.92 7.98
C ARG A 65 -17.81 0.09 9.11
N ARG A 66 -18.06 -0.36 10.33
CA ARG A 66 -18.08 0.53 11.50
C ARG A 66 -16.71 1.18 11.69
N GLU A 67 -15.62 0.42 11.50
CA GLU A 67 -14.27 0.98 11.56
C GLU A 67 -14.00 2.01 10.45
N TYR A 68 -14.38 1.72 9.19
CA TYR A 68 -14.23 2.70 8.11
C TYR A 68 -15.04 3.98 8.36
N ARG A 69 -16.30 3.85 8.80
CA ARG A 69 -17.15 5.00 9.13
C ARG A 69 -16.59 5.82 10.29
N ARG A 70 -15.99 5.18 11.30
CA ARG A 70 -15.31 5.91 12.39
C ARG A 70 -14.13 6.72 11.88
N ALA A 71 -13.30 6.15 11.02
CA ALA A 71 -12.18 6.87 10.41
C ALA A 71 -12.65 8.02 9.50
N GLU A 72 -13.73 7.82 8.74
CA GLU A 72 -14.33 8.84 7.87
C GLU A 72 -14.95 9.98 8.68
N ASN A 73 -15.73 9.66 9.72
CA ASN A 73 -16.30 10.67 10.62
C ASN A 73 -15.19 11.46 11.32
N PHE A 74 -14.15 10.78 11.81
CA PHE A 74 -13.00 11.47 12.41
C PHE A 74 -12.32 12.40 11.39
N ALA A 75 -12.03 11.92 10.19
CA ALA A 75 -11.43 12.75 9.14
C ALA A 75 -12.30 13.96 8.76
N SER A 76 -13.63 13.88 8.90
CA SER A 76 -14.53 15.03 8.65
C SER A 76 -14.51 16.10 9.74
N LEU A 77 -14.10 15.75 10.96
CA LEU A 77 -14.05 16.65 12.12
C LEU A 77 -12.66 17.28 12.32
N VAL A 78 -11.64 16.72 11.68
CA VAL A 78 -10.25 17.11 11.86
C VAL A 78 -9.86 18.19 10.85
N GLY A 79 -9.20 19.24 11.34
CA GLY A 79 -8.59 20.27 10.50
C GLY A 79 -7.25 19.81 9.95
N PHE A 80 -7.06 19.92 8.64
CA PHE A 80 -5.81 19.58 7.97
C PHE A 80 -5.20 20.82 7.34
N SER A 81 -3.93 21.09 7.64
CA SER A 81 -3.16 22.22 7.09
C SER A 81 -1.73 21.79 6.76
N ASP A 82 -0.99 22.59 6.00
CA ASP A 82 0.42 22.30 5.67
C ASP A 82 1.32 22.12 6.91
N SER A 83 0.89 22.66 8.05
CA SER A 83 1.56 22.59 9.34
C SER A 83 1.24 21.32 10.15
N GLY A 84 0.27 20.51 9.71
CA GLY A 84 -0.13 19.29 10.39
C GLY A 84 -1.64 19.14 10.58
N VAL A 85 -1.99 18.37 11.60
CA VAL A 85 -3.33 17.87 11.90
C VAL A 85 -3.84 18.52 13.18
N THR A 86 -5.05 19.08 13.14
CA THR A 86 -5.72 19.68 14.30
C THR A 86 -6.96 18.88 14.63
N PHE A 87 -6.94 18.22 15.79
CA PHE A 87 -8.03 17.42 16.30
C PHE A 87 -9.19 18.30 16.79
N PRO A 88 -10.43 17.77 16.80
CA PRO A 88 -11.59 18.50 17.29
C PRO A 88 -11.51 18.80 18.80
N GLU A 89 -10.76 18.00 19.55
CA GLU A 89 -10.54 18.12 20.99
C GLU A 89 -9.12 17.66 21.34
N GLU A 90 -8.70 17.84 22.60
CA GLU A 90 -7.43 17.28 23.07
C GLU A 90 -7.53 15.76 23.17
N LEU A 91 -6.73 15.07 22.37
CA LEU A 91 -6.70 13.61 22.32
C LEU A 91 -5.36 13.07 22.78
N GLU A 92 -5.39 11.91 23.40
CA GLU A 92 -4.23 11.08 23.67
C GLU A 92 -3.89 10.23 22.44
N PHE A 93 -2.63 10.33 22.03
CA PHE A 93 -2.11 9.63 20.87
C PHE A 93 -0.64 9.24 21.05
N GLU A 94 -0.23 8.26 20.27
CA GLU A 94 1.14 7.78 20.17
C GLU A 94 1.69 8.16 18.80
N THR A 95 2.81 8.88 18.77
CA THR A 95 3.60 9.04 17.55
C THR A 95 4.41 7.77 17.32
N GLY A 96 4.82 7.51 16.09
CA GLY A 96 5.63 6.34 15.79
C GLY A 96 5.70 6.05 14.30
N THR A 97 6.05 4.81 13.98
CA THR A 97 6.14 4.32 12.60
C THR A 97 5.19 3.14 12.42
N LEU A 98 4.35 3.21 11.39
CA LEU A 98 3.50 2.10 10.99
C LEU A 98 4.19 1.31 9.87
N GLU A 99 4.48 0.06 10.16
CA GLU A 99 4.92 -0.94 9.19
C GLU A 99 3.75 -1.86 8.82
N MET A 100 3.53 -2.03 7.53
CA MET A 100 2.51 -2.91 6.99
C MET A 100 3.10 -3.78 5.89
N ARG A 101 2.78 -5.07 5.91
CA ARG A 101 3.14 -6.01 4.85
C ARG A 101 1.88 -6.70 4.33
N GLY A 102 1.71 -6.68 3.01
CA GLY A 102 0.62 -7.36 2.31
C GLY A 102 1.19 -8.53 1.53
N TYR A 103 0.52 -9.68 1.57
CA TYR A 103 0.90 -10.85 0.79
C TYR A 103 -0.30 -11.78 0.56
N TRP A 104 -0.21 -12.60 -0.49
CA TRP A 104 -1.21 -13.61 -0.79
C TRP A 104 -0.76 -14.97 -0.25
N VAL A 105 -1.66 -15.67 0.43
CA VAL A 105 -1.45 -17.04 0.91
C VAL A 105 -2.31 -18.00 0.11
N GLY A 106 -1.74 -19.14 -0.28
CA GLY A 106 -2.40 -20.17 -1.07
C GLY A 106 -2.03 -20.15 -2.56
N SER A 107 -2.52 -21.13 -3.31
CA SER A 107 -2.24 -21.30 -4.73
C SER A 107 -3.52 -21.22 -5.57
N GLY A 108 -3.42 -20.65 -6.78
CA GLY A 108 -4.52 -20.57 -7.74
C GLY A 108 -5.66 -19.63 -7.35
N LYS A 109 -6.91 -20.08 -7.54
CA LYS A 109 -8.12 -19.26 -7.35
C LYS A 109 -8.54 -19.06 -5.88
N ASN A 110 -8.00 -19.86 -4.96
CA ASN A 110 -8.34 -19.83 -3.53
C ASN A 110 -7.31 -19.07 -2.69
N ARG A 111 -6.66 -18.06 -3.28
CA ARG A 111 -5.71 -17.22 -2.57
C ARG A 111 -6.44 -16.23 -1.67
N SER A 112 -5.97 -16.08 -0.43
CA SER A 112 -6.44 -15.06 0.51
C SER A 112 -5.39 -13.97 0.67
N TYR A 113 -5.85 -12.71 0.73
CA TYR A 113 -4.96 -11.58 0.99
C TYR A 113 -4.80 -11.38 2.49
N HIS A 114 -3.56 -11.41 2.95
CA HIS A 114 -3.19 -11.21 4.35
C HIS A 114 -2.45 -9.89 4.50
N VAL A 115 -2.65 -9.25 5.65
CA VAL A 115 -1.99 -7.99 6.00
C VAL A 115 -1.47 -8.09 7.42
N GLU A 116 -0.16 -8.03 7.56
CA GLU A 116 0.54 -7.84 8.82
C GLU A 116 0.74 -6.36 9.07
N ARG A 117 0.58 -5.95 10.33
CA ARG A 117 0.73 -4.57 10.77
C ARG A 117 1.49 -4.54 12.08
N LYS A 118 2.49 -3.68 12.15
CA LYS A 118 3.29 -3.43 13.34
C LYS A 118 3.39 -1.92 13.51
N PHE A 119 2.87 -1.42 14.62
CA PHE A 119 3.07 -0.03 15.01
C PHE A 119 4.25 0.01 15.99
N ILE A 120 5.32 0.69 15.61
CA ILE A 120 6.49 0.92 16.45
C ILE A 120 6.25 2.25 17.18
N PRO A 121 5.90 2.21 18.48
CA PRO A 121 5.55 3.41 19.22
C PRO A 121 6.81 4.23 19.51
N GLY A 122 6.69 5.55 19.35
CA GLY A 122 7.62 6.55 19.84
C GLY A 122 7.06 7.20 21.11
N GLU A 123 6.67 8.47 21.01
CA GLU A 123 6.23 9.26 22.17
C GLU A 123 4.71 9.22 22.34
N LYS A 124 4.24 9.15 23.59
CA LYS A 124 2.84 9.39 23.93
C LYS A 124 2.64 10.86 24.23
N LYS A 125 1.64 11.47 23.62
CA LYS A 125 1.29 12.88 23.83
C LYS A 125 -0.21 13.03 23.97
N ARG A 126 -0.58 14.09 24.69
CA ARG A 126 -1.95 14.59 24.75
C ARG A 126 -1.94 16.01 24.19
N ALA A 127 -2.61 16.22 23.07
CA ALA A 127 -2.67 17.52 22.43
C ALA A 127 -3.86 17.60 21.46
N SER A 128 -4.28 18.82 21.15
CA SER A 128 -5.27 19.09 20.09
C SER A 128 -4.62 19.25 18.71
N ARG A 129 -3.28 19.29 18.61
CA ARG A 129 -2.56 19.45 17.35
C ARG A 129 -1.35 18.53 17.27
N VAL A 130 -1.18 17.94 16.10
CA VAL A 130 -0.01 17.15 15.72
C VAL A 130 0.67 17.87 14.56
N PRO A 131 1.95 18.27 14.69
CA PRO A 131 2.69 18.83 13.57
C PRO A 131 2.83 17.79 12.45
N PHE A 132 2.96 18.25 11.20
CA PHE A 132 3.30 17.36 10.11
C PHE A 132 4.70 16.77 10.34
N THR A 133 4.81 15.45 10.25
CA THR A 133 6.09 14.75 10.46
C THR A 133 6.83 14.61 9.13
N ASP A 134 7.89 15.39 8.95
CA ASP A 134 8.82 15.31 7.79
C ASP A 134 9.86 14.18 7.96
N SER A 135 9.39 13.00 8.38
CA SER A 135 10.24 11.81 8.56
C SER A 135 10.26 10.93 7.30
N PRO A 136 11.32 10.13 7.11
CA PRO A 136 11.43 9.28 5.95
C PRO A 136 10.37 8.18 5.98
N PHE A 137 9.94 7.78 4.79
CA PHE A 137 8.95 6.72 4.59
C PHE A 137 9.35 5.90 3.37
N LYS A 138 8.87 4.67 3.25
CA LYS A 138 9.11 3.79 2.09
C LYS A 138 7.86 3.01 1.73
N VAL A 139 7.49 3.03 0.45
CA VAL A 139 6.34 2.31 -0.11
C VAL A 139 6.83 1.49 -1.29
N ALA A 140 6.66 0.18 -1.24
CA ALA A 140 6.92 -0.73 -2.34
C ALA A 140 5.81 -1.78 -2.39
N VAL A 141 4.81 -1.54 -3.23
CA VAL A 141 3.56 -2.33 -3.29
C VAL A 141 3.24 -2.64 -4.74
N SER A 142 3.04 -3.91 -5.06
CA SER A 142 2.65 -4.37 -6.39
C SER A 142 1.17 -4.05 -6.66
N SER A 143 0.78 -4.10 -7.93
CA SER A 143 -0.63 -3.94 -8.34
C SER A 143 -1.62 -4.90 -7.65
N ASP A 144 -1.18 -6.07 -7.17
CA ASP A 144 -2.04 -7.02 -6.47
C ASP A 144 -2.14 -6.77 -4.95
N GLY A 145 -1.42 -5.77 -4.44
CA GLY A 145 -1.36 -5.40 -3.03
C GLY A 145 -0.23 -6.07 -2.24
N THR A 146 0.56 -6.93 -2.86
CA THR A 146 1.74 -7.54 -2.21
C THR A 146 2.86 -6.52 -2.08
N GLY A 147 3.54 -6.52 -0.94
CA GLY A 147 4.65 -5.59 -0.67
C GLY A 147 4.53 -4.97 0.71
N PHE A 148 5.15 -3.81 0.91
CA PHE A 148 5.21 -3.17 2.20
C PHE A 148 5.05 -1.65 2.15
N VAL A 149 4.64 -1.10 3.30
CA VAL A 149 4.56 0.33 3.59
C VAL A 149 5.18 0.56 4.96
N LYS A 150 6.16 1.46 5.04
CA LYS A 150 6.71 1.99 6.29
C LYS A 150 6.55 3.49 6.26
N ALA A 151 5.73 4.03 7.15
CA ALA A 151 5.45 5.47 7.17
C ALA A 151 5.35 6.01 8.60
N PRO A 152 5.80 7.26 8.83
CA PRO A 152 5.55 7.94 10.09
C PRO A 152 4.04 8.08 10.29
N ALA A 153 3.60 7.80 11.50
CA ALA A 153 2.19 7.71 11.82
C ALA A 153 1.89 8.16 13.25
N VAL A 154 0.65 8.60 13.44
CA VAL A 154 0.06 8.84 14.75
C VAL A 154 -1.09 7.88 14.96
N ARG A 155 -1.11 7.19 16.09
CA ARG A 155 -2.18 6.29 16.51
C ARG A 155 -2.92 6.88 17.70
N ILE A 156 -4.23 7.08 17.57
CA ILE A 156 -5.06 7.62 18.64
C ILE A 156 -5.42 6.52 19.64
N THR A 157 -5.17 6.78 20.92
CA THR A 157 -5.41 5.83 22.02
C THR A 157 -6.71 6.09 22.76
N ASP A 158 -7.23 7.32 22.69
CA ASP A 158 -8.50 7.72 23.30
C ASP A 158 -9.69 6.88 22.84
N GLU A 159 -10.62 6.55 23.75
CA GLU A 159 -11.69 5.58 23.49
C GLU A 159 -12.59 5.94 22.29
N LEU A 160 -12.89 7.23 22.14
CA LEU A 160 -13.77 7.75 21.09
C LEU A 160 -13.19 7.57 19.68
N TYR A 161 -11.87 7.59 19.55
CA TYR A 161 -11.15 7.48 18.27
C TYR A 161 -10.11 6.36 18.27
N LYS A 162 -10.26 5.41 19.19
CA LYS A 162 -9.29 4.35 19.45
C LYS A 162 -8.93 3.60 18.17
N ASN A 163 -7.63 3.42 17.96
CA ASN A 163 -7.04 2.73 16.81
C ASN A 163 -7.21 3.44 15.46
N ILE A 164 -7.66 4.69 15.43
CA ILE A 164 -7.51 5.52 14.24
C ILE A 164 -6.04 5.86 14.08
N VAL A 165 -5.55 5.71 12.85
CA VAL A 165 -4.17 6.02 12.45
C VAL A 165 -4.16 7.12 11.41
N VAL A 166 -3.22 8.03 11.56
CA VAL A 166 -2.91 9.11 10.63
C VAL A 166 -1.51 8.88 10.11
N LEU A 167 -1.35 8.63 8.81
CA LEU A 167 -0.07 8.45 8.14
C LEU A 167 0.37 9.76 7.49
N PHE A 168 1.66 10.03 7.55
CA PHE A 168 2.29 11.20 6.94
C PHE A 168 3.23 10.76 5.82
N PHE A 169 3.07 11.37 4.65
CA PHE A 169 3.97 11.18 3.51
C PHE A 169 4.46 12.55 3.08
N THR A 170 5.71 12.85 3.39
CA THR A 170 6.33 14.10 2.97
C THR A 170 6.59 14.10 1.46
N ASP A 171 6.59 15.28 0.87
CA ASP A 171 7.07 15.49 -0.48
C ASP A 171 8.51 16.02 -0.50
N ASP A 172 9.13 16.20 0.66
CA ASP A 172 10.49 16.67 0.77
C ASP A 172 11.51 15.57 0.48
N GLY A 173 12.66 15.98 -0.05
CA GLY A 173 13.75 15.09 -0.45
C GLY A 173 14.13 15.20 -1.93
N ASP A 174 15.32 14.69 -2.23
CA ASP A 174 15.91 14.66 -3.58
C ASP A 174 16.46 13.26 -3.89
N VAL A 175 16.32 12.87 -5.16
CA VAL A 175 16.93 11.67 -5.72
C VAL A 175 18.41 11.97 -5.95
N ARG A 176 19.27 11.20 -5.29
CA ARG A 176 20.72 11.22 -5.45
C ARG A 176 21.17 9.96 -6.18
N GLY A 177 22.15 10.14 -7.07
CA GLY A 177 22.71 9.07 -7.86
C GLY A 177 22.66 9.38 -9.35
N SER A 178 23.72 9.02 -10.03
CA SER A 178 23.82 9.01 -11.48
C SER A 178 24.70 7.84 -11.87
N GLY A 179 24.33 7.14 -12.92
CA GLY A 179 25.04 5.93 -13.29
C GLY A 179 24.67 5.46 -14.67
N THR A 180 25.33 4.37 -15.05
CA THR A 180 25.11 3.70 -16.33
C THR A 180 24.89 2.22 -16.06
N VAL A 181 23.69 1.73 -16.32
CA VAL A 181 23.42 0.29 -16.35
C VAL A 181 23.66 -0.21 -17.77
N THR A 182 24.67 -1.06 -17.94
CA THR A 182 24.95 -1.71 -19.22
C THR A 182 24.52 -3.16 -19.15
N VAL A 183 23.60 -3.55 -20.03
CA VAL A 183 23.15 -4.94 -20.18
C VAL A 183 23.48 -5.41 -21.58
N ALA A 184 24.22 -6.50 -21.69
CA ALA A 184 24.70 -7.00 -22.98
C ALA A 184 24.63 -8.53 -23.05
N THR A 185 24.46 -9.01 -24.27
CA THR A 185 24.60 -10.40 -24.71
C THR A 185 25.52 -10.43 -25.93
N GLU A 186 25.75 -11.61 -26.50
CA GLU A 186 26.60 -11.75 -27.71
C GLU A 186 26.12 -10.92 -28.91
N SER A 187 24.82 -10.62 -29.03
CA SER A 187 24.26 -9.94 -30.21
C SER A 187 23.42 -8.70 -29.91
N ASP A 188 23.10 -8.46 -28.64
CA ASP A 188 22.25 -7.35 -28.21
C ASP A 188 22.91 -6.60 -27.05
N SER A 189 22.84 -5.28 -27.08
CA SER A 189 23.32 -4.44 -25.98
C SER A 189 22.37 -3.27 -25.73
N ALA A 190 22.27 -2.87 -24.47
CA ALA A 190 21.60 -1.67 -24.06
C ALA A 190 22.37 -0.95 -22.96
N GLN A 191 22.41 0.38 -23.07
CA GLN A 191 23.00 1.28 -22.12
C GLN A 191 21.90 2.20 -21.57
N ILE A 192 21.76 2.23 -20.26
CA ILE A 192 20.76 3.03 -19.55
C ILE A 192 21.52 4.04 -18.71
N ASN A 193 21.53 5.29 -19.16
CA ASN A 193 22.11 6.39 -18.40
C ASN A 193 21.01 6.99 -17.54
N PHE A 194 21.21 7.04 -16.23
CA PHE A 194 20.24 7.61 -15.30
C PHE A 194 20.87 8.68 -14.42
N ARG A 195 20.04 9.60 -13.94
CA ARG A 195 20.39 10.63 -12.96
C ARG A 195 19.18 11.02 -12.14
N GLY A 196 19.41 11.36 -10.88
CA GLY A 196 18.45 12.09 -10.07
C GLY A 196 18.25 13.51 -10.58
N ASP A 197 16.99 13.97 -10.58
CA ASP A 197 16.57 15.34 -10.91
C ASP A 197 15.47 15.77 -9.93
N GLY A 198 15.87 16.40 -8.82
CA GLY A 198 14.97 16.73 -7.72
C GLY A 198 14.23 15.50 -7.22
N LYS A 199 12.90 15.49 -7.29
CA LYS A 199 12.04 14.37 -6.85
C LYS A 199 11.91 13.23 -7.88
N PHE A 200 12.65 13.30 -8.98
CA PHE A 200 12.53 12.37 -10.10
C PHE A 200 13.82 11.60 -10.33
N ILE A 201 13.68 10.37 -10.81
CA ILE A 201 14.74 9.63 -11.47
C ILE A 201 14.47 9.70 -12.97
N MET A 202 15.47 10.15 -13.73
CA MET A 202 15.37 10.35 -15.17
C MET A 202 16.51 9.67 -15.88
N GLY A 203 16.27 9.24 -17.11
CA GLY A 203 17.33 8.63 -17.89
C GLY A 203 16.98 8.40 -19.34
N THR A 204 17.99 8.00 -20.09
CA THR A 204 17.93 7.72 -21.52
C THR A 204 18.45 6.32 -21.77
N VAL A 205 17.73 5.58 -22.60
CA VAL A 205 18.08 4.22 -23.00
C VAL A 205 18.50 4.22 -24.45
N TYR A 206 19.72 3.75 -24.71
CA TYR A 206 20.23 3.47 -26.05
C TYR A 206 20.42 1.97 -26.20
N SER A 207 19.99 1.38 -27.32
CA SER A 207 20.17 -0.05 -27.53
C SER A 207 20.41 -0.42 -28.97
N THR A 208 21.16 -1.50 -29.15
CA THR A 208 21.38 -2.19 -30.41
C THR A 208 20.80 -3.59 -30.25
N LEU A 209 19.61 -3.83 -30.81
CA LEU A 209 18.88 -5.08 -30.64
C LEU A 209 18.75 -5.84 -31.97
N THR A 210 19.24 -7.06 -31.98
CA THR A 210 19.15 -8.05 -33.05
C THR A 210 18.16 -9.17 -32.71
N LYS A 211 18.27 -9.77 -31.51
CA LYS A 211 17.42 -10.89 -31.05
C LYS A 211 16.40 -10.46 -29.98
N ALA A 212 16.78 -9.55 -29.08
CA ALA A 212 15.88 -8.96 -28.09
C ALA A 212 14.78 -8.14 -28.77
N ARG A 213 13.56 -8.25 -28.23
CA ARG A 213 12.40 -7.48 -28.74
C ARG A 213 12.47 -6.03 -28.30
N THR A 214 12.76 -5.84 -27.01
CA THR A 214 12.74 -4.54 -26.34
C THR A 214 13.66 -4.57 -25.12
N VAL A 215 14.12 -3.39 -24.72
CA VAL A 215 14.69 -3.14 -23.39
C VAL A 215 13.57 -2.66 -22.47
N LYS A 216 13.59 -3.11 -21.21
CA LYS A 216 12.76 -2.56 -20.13
C LYS A 216 13.67 -1.92 -19.10
N VAL A 217 13.25 -0.78 -18.57
CA VAL A 217 13.82 -0.22 -17.34
C VAL A 217 12.80 -0.42 -16.24
N ALA A 218 13.25 -1.01 -15.14
CA ALA A 218 12.42 -1.25 -13.97
C ALA A 218 13.09 -0.70 -12.71
N ILE A 219 12.27 -0.31 -11.76
CA ILE A 219 12.71 0.08 -10.41
C ILE A 219 12.25 -1.00 -9.45
N SER A 220 13.09 -1.32 -8.48
CA SER A 220 12.76 -2.20 -7.36
C SER A 220 13.28 -1.60 -6.05
N ALA A 221 12.97 -2.26 -4.94
CA ALA A 221 13.45 -1.92 -3.62
C ALA A 221 13.86 -3.20 -2.90
N GLU A 222 14.80 -3.10 -1.98
CA GLU A 222 15.16 -4.22 -1.12
C GLU A 222 13.93 -4.75 -0.36
N GLY A 223 13.82 -6.08 -0.22
CA GLY A 223 12.66 -6.75 0.40
C GLY A 223 11.39 -6.74 -0.44
N PHE A 224 11.45 -6.26 -1.70
CA PHE A 224 10.33 -6.26 -2.64
C PHE A 224 10.63 -7.13 -3.86
N GLU A 225 9.92 -8.27 -3.98
CA GLU A 225 10.14 -9.25 -5.06
C GLU A 225 9.66 -8.77 -6.44
N TYR A 226 8.85 -7.72 -6.48
CA TYR A 226 8.30 -7.20 -7.73
C TYR A 226 9.10 -5.98 -8.20
N GLU A 227 8.77 -5.52 -9.40
CA GLU A 227 9.40 -4.37 -10.02
C GLU A 227 8.35 -3.46 -10.66
N LYS A 228 8.64 -2.15 -10.67
CA LYS A 228 7.85 -1.14 -11.37
C LYS A 228 8.52 -0.85 -12.71
N ILE A 229 7.88 -1.21 -13.81
CA ILE A 229 8.37 -0.88 -15.15
C ILE A 229 8.15 0.62 -15.39
N VAL A 230 9.24 1.37 -15.58
CA VAL A 230 9.21 2.82 -15.82
C VAL A 230 9.33 3.18 -17.30
N GLY A 231 9.78 2.24 -18.14
CA GLY A 231 9.79 2.40 -19.58
C GLY A 231 10.14 1.12 -20.32
N LYS A 232 9.68 1.02 -21.58
CA LYS A 232 9.92 -0.12 -22.46
C LYS A 232 10.03 0.34 -23.91
N GLY A 233 11.06 -0.12 -24.62
CA GLY A 233 11.27 0.24 -26.02
C GLY A 233 12.65 -0.18 -26.53
N ARG A 234 13.03 0.33 -27.71
CA ARG A 234 14.40 0.18 -28.25
C ARG A 234 15.29 1.32 -27.75
N SER A 235 14.89 2.56 -28.03
CA SER A 235 15.54 3.74 -27.46
C SER A 235 14.45 4.68 -26.99
N PHE A 236 14.55 5.14 -25.76
CA PHE A 236 13.53 5.94 -25.11
C PHE A 236 14.10 6.71 -23.93
N GLU A 237 13.40 7.76 -23.54
CA GLU A 237 13.63 8.47 -22.30
C GLU A 237 12.60 8.04 -21.27
N PHE A 238 12.98 8.02 -20.00
CA PHE A 238 12.06 7.76 -18.91
C PHE A 238 12.20 8.82 -17.82
N ARG A 239 11.10 9.04 -17.12
CA ARG A 239 11.01 9.93 -15.97
C ARG A 239 10.03 9.34 -14.99
N GLU A 240 10.53 8.96 -13.81
CA GLU A 240 9.73 8.38 -12.75
C GLU A 240 9.84 9.24 -11.49
N ARG A 241 8.73 9.39 -10.76
CA ARG A 241 8.67 10.21 -9.56
C ARG A 241 8.89 9.33 -8.34
N MET A 242 9.86 9.69 -7.49
CA MET A 242 10.22 8.91 -6.31
C MET A 242 9.56 9.42 -5.01
N LEU A 243 8.91 10.59 -5.04
CA LEU A 243 8.21 11.18 -3.90
C LEU A 243 6.81 11.68 -4.33
N PRO A 244 5.84 11.82 -3.42
CA PRO A 244 4.57 12.48 -3.70
C PRO A 244 4.75 13.89 -4.30
N GLY A 245 3.76 14.35 -5.07
CA GLY A 245 3.81 15.72 -5.61
C GLY A 245 3.56 16.83 -4.63
N GLU A 246 2.92 16.50 -3.52
CA GLU A 246 2.64 17.37 -2.39
C GLU A 246 2.56 16.49 -1.13
N ARG A 247 2.69 17.09 0.05
CA ARG A 247 2.48 16.40 1.33
C ARG A 247 1.14 15.67 1.33
N VAL A 248 1.15 14.40 1.70
CA VAL A 248 -0.07 13.58 1.79
C VAL A 248 -0.29 13.14 3.23
N ILE A 249 -1.49 13.37 3.73
CA ILE A 249 -1.96 12.83 5.00
C ILE A 249 -3.03 11.78 4.69
N MET A 250 -2.86 10.57 5.24
CA MET A 250 -3.85 9.51 5.09
C MET A 250 -4.45 9.13 6.43
N VAL A 251 -5.77 8.98 6.49
CA VAL A 251 -6.48 8.58 7.71
C VAL A 251 -7.16 7.24 7.50
N GLY A 252 -7.02 6.33 8.45
CA GLY A 252 -7.66 5.01 8.42
C GLY A 252 -7.80 4.40 9.81
N SER A 253 -8.44 3.24 9.90
CA SER A 253 -8.40 2.39 11.11
C SER A 253 -7.22 1.43 11.03
N TYR A 254 -6.48 1.27 12.13
CA TYR A 254 -5.37 0.31 12.26
C TYR A 254 -5.81 -1.11 11.87
N GLY A 255 -7.06 -1.50 12.20
CA GLY A 255 -7.57 -2.85 11.92
C GLY A 255 -7.86 -3.11 10.44
N THR A 256 -8.06 -2.07 9.63
CA THR A 256 -8.54 -2.21 8.25
C THR A 256 -7.59 -1.68 7.19
N ILE A 257 -6.69 -0.75 7.54
CA ILE A 257 -5.74 -0.16 6.59
C ILE A 257 -4.89 -1.23 5.90
N THR A 258 -4.63 -1.12 4.60
CA THR A 258 -3.80 -2.09 3.87
C THR A 258 -2.76 -1.39 2.99
N PRO A 259 -1.62 -2.05 2.68
CA PRO A 259 -0.65 -1.54 1.71
C PRO A 259 -1.29 -1.20 0.36
N LYS A 260 -2.25 -2.02 -0.08
CA LYS A 260 -3.01 -1.79 -1.30
C LYS A 260 -3.78 -0.47 -1.29
N MET A 261 -4.47 -0.14 -0.19
CA MET A 261 -5.21 1.13 -0.07
C MET A 261 -4.27 2.35 -0.14
N VAL A 262 -3.08 2.24 0.46
CA VAL A 262 -2.07 3.29 0.41
C VAL A 262 -1.56 3.47 -1.03
N ALA A 263 -1.20 2.37 -1.70
CA ALA A 263 -0.71 2.39 -3.08
C ALA A 263 -1.75 2.95 -4.08
N GLU A 264 -3.01 2.53 -3.95
CA GLU A 264 -4.13 3.06 -4.75
C GLU A 264 -4.29 4.59 -4.60
N SER A 265 -3.91 5.14 -3.45
CA SER A 265 -4.02 6.57 -3.14
C SER A 265 -2.84 7.42 -3.63
N LEU A 266 -1.67 6.78 -3.80
CA LEU A 266 -0.42 7.44 -4.22
C LEU A 266 -0.15 7.40 -5.73
N GLY A 267 -0.76 6.46 -6.46
CA GLY A 267 -0.57 6.39 -7.92
C GLY A 267 -1.31 5.25 -8.61
N GLY A 268 -1.78 4.25 -7.87
CA GLY A 268 -2.38 3.04 -8.45
C GLY A 268 -1.34 2.12 -9.11
N GLY A 269 -1.75 0.88 -9.39
CA GLY A 269 -0.84 -0.13 -9.96
C GLY A 269 0.31 -0.49 -9.00
N THR A 270 1.49 -0.75 -9.57
CA THR A 270 2.71 -0.98 -8.78
C THR A 270 3.34 0.35 -8.40
N VAL A 271 3.50 0.57 -7.10
CA VAL A 271 3.98 1.81 -6.49
C VAL A 271 5.30 1.54 -5.77
N ILE A 272 6.34 2.28 -6.16
CA ILE A 272 7.64 2.29 -5.49
C ILE A 272 8.03 3.76 -5.32
N LEU A 273 8.01 4.26 -4.08
CA LEU A 273 8.31 5.66 -3.76
C LEU A 273 8.68 5.81 -2.27
N GLY A 274 9.38 6.89 -1.93
CA GLY A 274 9.85 7.19 -0.59
C GLY A 274 11.36 7.42 -0.55
N HIS A 275 11.93 7.14 0.61
CA HIS A 275 13.30 7.44 0.99
C HIS A 275 14.13 6.17 1.15
N GLY A 276 15.45 6.34 1.16
CA GLY A 276 16.44 5.26 1.23
C GLY A 276 16.86 4.76 -0.13
N GLU A 277 17.43 3.55 -0.16
CA GLU A 277 17.99 2.97 -1.38
C GLU A 277 16.95 2.26 -2.25
N PHE A 278 17.13 2.41 -3.56
CA PHE A 278 16.35 1.80 -4.62
C PHE A 278 17.27 1.22 -5.68
N ILE A 279 16.74 0.25 -6.43
CA ILE A 279 17.48 -0.46 -7.46
C ILE A 279 16.87 -0.09 -8.82
N ILE A 280 17.70 0.36 -9.76
CA ILE A 280 17.34 0.51 -11.16
C ILE A 280 17.88 -0.68 -11.96
N ARG A 281 17.02 -1.31 -12.76
CA ARG A 281 17.31 -2.52 -13.52
C ARG A 281 17.12 -2.30 -15.00
N GLY A 282 18.12 -2.71 -15.77
CA GLY A 282 18.04 -2.87 -17.21
C GLY A 282 17.76 -4.30 -17.58
N VAL A 283 16.69 -4.54 -18.35
CA VAL A 283 16.26 -5.91 -18.71
C VAL A 283 16.14 -6.04 -20.24
N LEU A 284 16.84 -7.00 -20.82
CA LEU A 284 16.67 -7.39 -22.22
C LEU A 284 15.59 -8.47 -22.34
N ASP A 285 14.49 -8.15 -23.02
CA ASP A 285 13.38 -9.07 -23.30
C ASP A 285 13.72 -9.93 -24.53
N ILE A 286 14.26 -11.14 -24.29
CA ILE A 286 14.69 -12.08 -25.32
C ILE A 286 13.67 -13.21 -25.44
N ARG A 287 13.24 -13.49 -26.68
CA ARG A 287 12.27 -14.55 -26.94
C ARG A 287 12.88 -15.93 -26.59
N LEU A 288 12.15 -16.73 -25.81
CA LEU A 288 12.48 -18.13 -25.47
C LEU A 288 13.80 -18.30 -24.68
N ARG A 289 14.30 -17.25 -24.04
CA ARG A 289 15.44 -17.31 -23.12
C ARG A 289 15.10 -16.58 -21.81
N PRO A 290 15.77 -16.91 -20.69
CA PRO A 290 15.71 -16.09 -19.49
C PRO A 290 16.13 -14.65 -19.80
N ASP A 291 15.44 -13.70 -19.19
CA ASP A 291 15.77 -12.28 -19.30
C ASP A 291 17.18 -12.03 -18.75
N VAL A 292 17.99 -11.26 -19.49
CA VAL A 292 19.31 -10.82 -19.02
C VAL A 292 19.15 -9.47 -18.33
N ARG A 293 19.74 -9.35 -17.13
CA ARG A 293 19.52 -8.21 -16.24
C ARG A 293 20.85 -7.65 -15.75
N ALA A 294 20.91 -6.33 -15.64
CA ALA A 294 21.96 -5.61 -14.93
C ALA A 294 21.30 -4.57 -14.02
N GLU A 295 21.93 -4.30 -12.87
CA GLU A 295 21.33 -3.51 -11.80
C GLU A 295 22.34 -2.48 -11.29
N GLU A 296 21.84 -1.30 -10.91
CA GLU A 296 22.57 -0.29 -10.16
C GLU A 296 21.67 0.26 -9.05
N THR A 297 22.27 0.91 -8.06
CA THR A 297 21.52 1.54 -6.96
C THR A 297 21.48 3.05 -7.09
N PHE A 298 20.44 3.64 -6.52
CA PHE A 298 20.32 5.07 -6.31
C PHE A 298 19.58 5.32 -4.99
N ARG A 299 19.73 6.52 -4.43
CA ARG A 299 19.19 6.84 -3.10
C ARG A 299 18.27 8.04 -3.16
N VAL A 300 17.24 8.04 -2.32
CA VAL A 300 16.38 9.22 -2.10
C VAL A 300 16.57 9.68 -0.67
N GLU A 301 17.03 10.92 -0.52
CA GLU A 301 17.40 11.51 0.76
C GLU A 301 16.46 12.65 1.11
N LEU A 302 16.15 12.82 2.40
CA LEU A 302 15.47 14.01 2.89
C LEU A 302 16.37 15.23 2.72
N LYS A 303 15.79 16.42 2.47
CA LYS A 303 16.59 17.63 2.41
C LYS A 303 17.07 17.99 3.81
N GLY A 304 18.40 18.05 3.98
CA GLY A 304 19.03 18.51 5.22
C GLY A 304 19.52 17.42 6.18
N GLU A 305 19.45 16.13 5.83
CA GLU A 305 20.19 15.09 6.55
C GLU A 305 21.54 14.81 5.85
N GLU A 306 22.62 15.41 6.34
CA GLU A 306 23.98 14.96 6.03
C GLU A 306 24.25 13.63 6.76
N ILE A 307 24.17 12.52 6.02
CA ILE A 307 24.84 11.20 6.13
C ILE A 307 24.85 10.42 7.47
N GLU A 308 24.72 11.01 8.65
CA GLU A 308 25.02 10.30 9.92
C GLU A 308 23.94 9.29 10.39
N LYS A 309 22.68 9.39 9.95
CA LYS A 309 21.59 8.48 10.40
C LYS A 309 21.20 7.36 9.45
N GLY A 310 21.84 7.30 8.27
CA GLY A 310 21.53 6.29 7.25
C GLY A 310 21.85 4.86 7.67
N ARG A 311 22.84 4.66 8.55
CA ARG A 311 23.29 3.34 9.02
C ARG A 311 22.43 2.75 10.14
N GLU A 312 21.95 3.57 11.08
CA GLU A 312 21.03 3.09 12.13
C GLU A 312 19.70 2.62 11.56
N PHE A 313 19.23 3.23 10.45
CA PHE A 313 18.02 2.79 9.78
C PHE A 313 18.16 1.41 9.12
N GLU A 314 19.36 0.94 8.76
CA GLU A 314 19.60 -0.37 8.14
C GLU A 314 19.89 -1.46 9.19
N GLU A 315 20.63 -1.12 10.26
CA GLU A 315 20.97 -2.07 11.33
C GLU A 315 19.75 -2.49 12.18
N GLU A 316 18.72 -1.64 12.29
CA GLU A 316 17.47 -1.99 12.99
C GLU A 316 16.62 -3.08 12.28
N TRP A 317 16.99 -3.48 11.05
CA TRP A 317 16.21 -4.45 10.27
C TRP A 317 16.56 -5.91 10.51
N GLY A 318 17.62 -6.24 11.26
CA GLY A 318 17.88 -7.62 11.69
C GLY A 318 17.79 -8.67 10.58
N PHE A 319 18.34 -8.38 9.40
CA PHE A 319 18.47 -9.34 8.30
C PHE A 319 19.96 -9.72 8.14
N THR A 320 20.43 -10.62 9.02
CA THR A 320 21.55 -11.53 8.72
C THR A 320 21.03 -12.81 8.13
#